data_AF-A0A1G9UNH2-F1
#
_entry.id   AF-A0A1G9UNH2-F1
#
_cell.length_a   1.000
_cell.length_b   1.000
_cell.length_c   1.000
_cell.angle_alpha   90.00
_cell.angle_beta   90.00
_cell.angle_gamma   90.00
#
_symmetry.space_group_name_H-M   'P 1'
#
loop_
_entity.id
_entity.type
_entity.pdbx_description
1 polymer ?
#
loop_
_entity_poly.entity_id
_entity_poly.type
_entity_poly.pdbx_seq_one_letter_code
_entity_poly.pdbx_strand_id
1 'polypeptide(L)'
;MKKALLFLSVLAMAGCHTQKTAVRPVSVDGKLWASLFQQKAAEYRALCFQAYATARFRLDEALAQPHTKPLAVVTDIDETVLDNSPYAVRQSLAGKDYEPASWAAWTAEARADTLAGARAFFSYAESKGVEVFYITNRDEKERAATLENLRKYRFPFADDAHLVLRSGESSKENRRKKVQERFEIALLLGDNLSDFSAVFDKVKDDPTPEDRRQKALDASAGLFGKKFIVLPNSAYGDWETVLYRYRNTLSPEEKNKIILESLKK
;
A
#
# COMPACT_ATOMS: atom_id res chain seq x y z
N MET A 1 11.30 -87.07 16.40
CA MET A 1 11.91 -86.05 15.53
C MET A 1 11.11 -84.76 15.67
N LYS A 2 11.60 -83.77 16.44
CA LYS A 2 10.91 -82.50 16.71
C LYS A 2 11.27 -81.48 15.62
N LYS A 3 10.28 -80.96 14.88
CA LYS A 3 10.46 -79.85 13.94
C LYS A 3 10.40 -78.54 14.72
N ALA A 4 11.50 -77.79 14.77
CA ALA A 4 11.53 -76.44 15.32
C ALA A 4 11.23 -75.43 14.20
N LEU A 5 10.18 -74.63 14.41
CA LEU A 5 9.85 -73.45 13.61
C LEU A 5 10.84 -72.33 13.93
N LEU A 6 11.51 -71.76 12.93
CA LEU A 6 12.18 -70.47 13.04
C LEU A 6 11.23 -69.38 12.56
N PHE A 7 10.71 -68.56 13.49
CA PHE A 7 10.04 -67.30 13.16
C PHE A 7 11.10 -66.20 13.05
N LEU A 8 11.28 -65.66 11.84
CA LEU A 8 12.15 -64.51 11.60
C LEU A 8 11.34 -63.23 11.84
N SER A 9 11.50 -62.63 13.02
CA SER A 9 10.91 -61.33 13.36
C SER A 9 11.70 -60.20 12.70
N VAL A 10 11.14 -59.63 11.63
CA VAL A 10 11.65 -58.40 10.98
C VAL A 10 11.26 -57.20 11.85
N LEU A 11 12.25 -56.63 12.54
CA LEU A 11 12.10 -55.39 13.29
C LEU A 11 12.08 -54.21 12.30
N ALA A 12 10.89 -53.68 12.00
CA ALA A 12 10.75 -52.45 11.23
C ALA A 12 11.15 -51.26 12.11
N MET A 13 12.36 -50.73 11.92
CA MET A 13 12.76 -49.46 12.52
C MET A 13 11.99 -48.31 11.85
N ALA A 14 10.85 -47.95 12.43
CA ALA A 14 10.18 -46.68 12.14
C ALA A 14 11.02 -45.53 12.73
N GLY A 15 11.99 -45.05 11.95
CA GLY A 15 12.70 -43.83 12.27
C GLY A 15 11.74 -42.64 12.22
N CYS A 16 11.35 -42.12 13.39
CA CYS A 16 10.73 -40.81 13.49
C CYS A 16 11.72 -39.76 12.96
N HIS A 17 11.58 -39.41 11.69
CA HIS A 17 12.30 -38.29 11.12
C HIS A 17 11.60 -37.01 11.60
N THR A 18 12.01 -36.53 12.78
CA THR A 18 11.59 -35.21 13.25
C THR A 18 12.22 -34.20 12.30
N GLN A 19 11.47 -33.78 11.30
CA GLN A 19 11.86 -32.70 10.40
C GLN A 19 11.97 -31.45 11.28
N LYS A 20 13.19 -31.10 11.69
CA LYS A 20 13.45 -29.81 12.34
C LYS A 20 12.96 -28.76 11.34
N THR A 21 11.84 -28.12 11.63
CA THR A 21 11.39 -26.94 10.88
C THR A 21 12.52 -25.92 11.00
N ALA A 22 13.29 -25.77 9.92
CA ALA A 22 14.35 -24.78 9.88
C ALA A 22 13.71 -23.41 10.09
N VAL A 23 14.17 -22.67 11.10
CA VAL A 23 13.75 -21.29 11.32
C VAL A 23 14.14 -20.50 10.09
N ARG A 24 13.15 -20.02 9.32
CA ARG A 24 13.41 -19.15 8.17
C ARG A 24 13.77 -17.76 8.70
N PRO A 25 14.97 -17.22 8.42
CA PRO A 25 15.37 -15.93 8.96
C PRO A 25 14.49 -14.82 8.35
N VAL A 26 14.10 -13.83 9.16
CA VAL A 26 13.28 -12.70 8.71
C VAL A 26 13.95 -11.91 7.57
N SER A 27 15.29 -11.90 7.51
CA SER A 27 16.05 -11.25 6.44
C SER A 27 15.82 -11.83 5.04
N VAL A 28 15.22 -13.01 4.93
CA VAL A 28 14.86 -13.62 3.64
C VAL A 28 13.34 -13.73 3.45
N ASP A 29 12.55 -13.14 4.35
CA ASP A 29 11.11 -12.98 4.24
C ASP A 29 10.81 -11.56 3.75
N GLY A 30 10.40 -11.42 2.50
CA GLY A 30 10.23 -10.11 1.86
C GLY A 30 9.23 -9.20 2.57
N LYS A 31 8.08 -9.74 3.02
CA LYS A 31 7.01 -8.93 3.62
C LYS A 31 7.35 -8.58 5.07
N LEU A 32 7.94 -9.50 5.85
CA LEU A 32 8.43 -9.18 7.19
C LEU A 32 9.61 -8.22 7.16
N TRP A 33 10.54 -8.37 6.20
CA TRP A 33 11.68 -7.46 6.04
C TRP A 33 11.24 -6.06 5.61
N ALA A 34 10.30 -5.94 4.66
CA ALA A 34 9.71 -4.67 4.28
C ALA A 34 8.98 -4.00 5.47
N SER A 35 8.20 -4.77 6.23
CA SER A 35 7.51 -4.28 7.43
C SER A 35 8.51 -3.85 8.52
N LEU A 36 9.63 -4.54 8.69
CA LEU A 36 10.70 -4.13 9.58
C LEU A 36 11.25 -2.76 9.20
N PHE A 37 11.52 -2.53 7.91
CA PHE A 37 11.97 -1.23 7.42
C PHE A 37 10.94 -0.14 7.71
N GLN A 38 9.67 -0.35 7.35
CA GLN A 38 8.59 0.61 7.59
C GLN A 38 8.39 0.93 9.08
N GLN A 39 8.39 -0.09 9.94
CA GLN A 39 8.08 0.08 11.37
C GLN A 39 9.27 0.58 12.21
N LYS A 40 10.51 0.26 11.81
CA LYS A 40 11.69 0.43 12.68
C LYS A 40 12.78 1.30 12.10
N ALA A 41 12.89 1.44 10.77
CA ALA A 41 13.95 2.25 10.19
C ALA A 41 13.67 3.75 10.41
N ALA A 42 14.68 4.47 10.91
CA ALA A 42 14.60 5.92 10.99
C ALA A 42 14.56 6.55 9.60
N GLU A 43 15.15 5.89 8.61
CA GLU A 43 15.20 6.27 7.20
C GLU A 43 13.80 6.28 6.57
N TYR A 44 12.95 5.29 6.88
CA TYR A 44 11.55 5.30 6.43
C TYR A 44 10.82 6.54 6.94
N ARG A 45 10.98 6.84 8.24
CA ARG A 45 10.39 8.04 8.85
C ARG A 45 10.96 9.33 8.23
N ALA A 46 12.26 9.37 7.93
CA ALA A 46 12.90 10.50 7.27
C ALA A 46 12.33 10.74 5.87
N LEU A 47 12.09 9.68 5.09
CA LEU A 47 11.45 9.77 3.78
C LEU A 47 10.01 10.31 3.88
N CYS A 48 9.24 9.87 4.88
CA CYS A 48 7.90 10.42 5.14
C CYS A 48 7.97 11.92 5.49
N PHE A 49 8.87 12.31 6.39
CA PHE A 49 9.08 13.72 6.72
C PHE A 49 9.50 14.55 5.50
N GLN A 50 10.39 14.03 4.67
CA GLN A 50 10.81 14.70 3.44
C GLN A 50 9.62 14.92 2.50
N ALA A 51 8.80 13.90 2.26
CA ALA A 51 7.63 13.99 1.42
C ALA A 51 6.64 15.07 1.92
N TYR A 52 6.31 15.07 3.22
CA TYR A 52 5.39 16.06 3.79
C TYR A 52 5.98 17.47 3.90
N ALA A 53 7.29 17.59 4.11
CA ALA A 53 7.97 18.90 4.06
C ALA A 53 7.96 19.47 2.64
N THR A 54 8.22 18.63 1.62
CA THR A 54 8.06 19.02 0.21
C THR A 54 6.61 19.39 -0.10
N ALA A 55 5.63 18.61 0.34
CA ALA A 55 4.21 18.91 0.15
C ALA A 55 3.85 20.27 0.75
N ARG A 56 4.33 20.58 1.96
CA ARG A 56 4.14 21.90 2.58
C ARG A 56 4.70 23.02 1.71
N PHE A 57 5.95 22.89 1.27
CA PHE A 57 6.60 23.88 0.42
C PHE A 57 5.85 24.10 -0.90
N ARG A 58 5.41 23.02 -1.56
CA ARG A 58 4.64 23.10 -2.81
C ARG A 58 3.23 23.65 -2.61
N LEU A 59 2.62 23.43 -1.45
CA LEU A 59 1.34 24.04 -1.12
C LEU A 59 1.47 25.55 -0.95
N ASP A 60 2.54 26.01 -0.30
CA ASP A 60 2.83 27.45 -0.16
C ASP A 60 3.05 28.12 -1.52
N GLU A 61 3.78 27.45 -2.45
CA GLU A 61 3.92 27.93 -3.82
C GLU A 61 2.57 28.02 -4.55
N ALA A 62 1.71 27.00 -4.42
CA ALA A 62 0.38 26.99 -5.05
C ALA A 62 -0.53 28.10 -4.50
N LEU A 63 -0.50 28.33 -3.17
CA LEU A 63 -1.26 29.40 -2.51
C LEU A 63 -0.82 30.82 -2.92
N ALA A 64 0.44 30.97 -3.35
CA ALA A 64 0.96 32.25 -3.83
C ALA A 64 0.57 32.56 -5.28
N GLN A 65 0.07 31.58 -6.04
CA GLN A 65 -0.39 31.78 -7.41
C GLN A 65 -1.89 32.14 -7.46
N PRO A 66 -2.33 32.93 -8.46
CA PRO A 66 -3.76 33.13 -8.69
C PRO A 66 -4.46 31.81 -9.02
N HIS A 67 -5.57 31.54 -8.35
CA HIS A 67 -6.44 30.38 -8.60
C HIS A 67 -7.89 30.82 -8.71
N THR A 68 -8.67 30.16 -9.57
CA THR A 68 -10.08 30.53 -9.84
C THR A 68 -11.08 29.72 -9.02
N LYS A 69 -10.63 28.62 -8.41
CA LYS A 69 -11.39 27.78 -7.48
C LYS A 69 -10.64 27.70 -6.14
N PRO A 70 -11.32 27.34 -5.04
CA PRO A 70 -10.63 26.98 -3.81
C PRO A 70 -9.64 25.83 -4.07
N LEU A 71 -8.48 25.86 -3.42
CA LEU A 71 -7.49 24.79 -3.54
C LEU A 71 -7.88 23.58 -2.71
N ALA A 72 -7.50 22.40 -3.19
CA ALA A 72 -7.60 21.15 -2.47
C ALA A 72 -6.30 20.35 -2.50
N VAL A 73 -6.06 19.60 -1.44
CA VAL A 73 -5.09 18.50 -1.40
C VAL A 73 -5.87 17.20 -1.51
N VAL A 74 -5.44 16.30 -2.39
CA VAL A 74 -5.96 14.94 -2.47
C VAL A 74 -4.91 13.96 -1.98
N THR A 75 -5.29 13.03 -1.13
CA THR A 75 -4.39 12.01 -0.58
C THR A 75 -5.01 10.63 -0.66
N ASP A 76 -4.18 9.62 -0.92
CA ASP A 76 -4.47 8.25 -0.53
C ASP A 76 -4.49 8.10 1.01
N ILE A 77 -4.95 6.95 1.53
CA ILE A 77 -4.96 6.61 2.96
C ILE A 77 -3.93 5.53 3.31
N ASP A 78 -3.91 4.40 2.63
CA ASP A 78 -3.19 3.21 3.09
C ASP A 78 -1.72 3.29 2.66
N GLU A 79 -0.78 3.27 3.61
CA GLU A 79 0.65 3.54 3.37
C GLU A 79 0.96 4.98 2.90
N THR A 80 -0.04 5.86 2.94
CA THR A 80 0.12 7.30 2.75
C THR A 80 -0.21 8.06 4.04
N VAL A 81 -1.36 7.81 4.65
CA VAL A 81 -1.80 8.46 5.91
C VAL A 81 -1.71 7.49 7.08
N LEU A 82 -2.18 6.27 6.87
CA LEU A 82 -2.27 5.20 7.86
C LEU A 82 -1.24 4.10 7.57
N ASP A 83 -0.57 3.64 8.62
CA ASP A 83 0.40 2.54 8.58
C ASP A 83 -0.30 1.21 8.84
N ASN A 84 -0.41 0.40 7.79
CA ASN A 84 -1.01 -0.93 7.82
C ASN A 84 0.05 -2.04 7.87
N SER A 85 1.33 -1.72 8.05
CA SER A 85 2.38 -2.75 8.19
C SER A 85 2.10 -3.80 9.28
N PRO A 86 1.37 -3.54 10.39
CA PRO A 86 1.01 -4.61 11.32
C PRO A 86 0.10 -5.68 10.70
N TYR A 87 -0.73 -5.34 9.71
CA TYR A 87 -1.50 -6.32 8.94
C TYR A 87 -0.58 -7.23 8.11
N ALA A 88 0.40 -6.65 7.41
CA ALA A 88 1.39 -7.41 6.65
C ALA A 88 2.14 -8.39 7.57
N VAL A 89 2.59 -7.93 8.75
CA VAL A 89 3.22 -8.80 9.76
C VAL A 89 2.28 -9.93 10.19
N ARG A 90 1.01 -9.64 10.49
CA ARG A 90 0.03 -10.65 10.91
C ARG A 90 -0.15 -11.73 9.85
N GLN A 91 -0.33 -11.35 8.58
CA GLN A 91 -0.50 -12.31 7.49
C GLN A 91 0.77 -13.14 7.28
N SER A 92 1.95 -12.52 7.25
CA SER A 92 3.21 -13.23 7.05
C SER A 92 3.52 -14.23 8.17
N LEU A 93 3.26 -13.88 9.44
CA LEU A 93 3.41 -14.82 10.56
C LEU A 93 2.43 -16.00 10.49
N ALA A 94 1.27 -15.82 9.83
CA ALA A 94 0.32 -16.89 9.55
C ALA A 94 0.66 -17.69 8.28
N GLY A 95 1.76 -17.37 7.58
CA GLY A 95 2.13 -17.97 6.30
C GLY A 95 1.18 -17.60 5.16
N LYS A 96 0.49 -16.46 5.28
CA LYS A 96 -0.50 -15.97 4.33
C LYS A 96 -0.06 -14.68 3.67
N ASP A 97 -0.63 -14.41 2.51
CA ASP A 97 -0.56 -13.12 1.83
C ASP A 97 -1.88 -12.35 2.04
N TYR A 98 -2.11 -11.25 1.32
CA TYR A 98 -3.36 -10.49 1.36
C TYR A 98 -4.60 -11.36 1.10
N GLU A 99 -5.60 -11.25 1.98
CA GLU A 99 -6.93 -11.83 1.78
C GLU A 99 -8.00 -10.74 2.05
N PRO A 100 -9.01 -10.56 1.19
CA PRO A 100 -10.02 -9.52 1.40
C PRO A 100 -10.75 -9.60 2.74
N ALA A 101 -10.98 -10.81 3.26
CA ALA A 101 -11.66 -11.01 4.54
C ALA A 101 -10.78 -10.63 5.74
N SER A 102 -9.48 -10.95 5.70
CA SER A 102 -8.55 -10.58 6.77
C SER A 102 -8.25 -9.08 6.75
N TRP A 103 -8.21 -8.47 5.56
CA TRP A 103 -8.11 -7.02 5.41
C TRP A 103 -9.32 -6.29 6.01
N ALA A 104 -10.54 -6.73 5.68
CA ALA A 104 -11.76 -6.14 6.25
C ALA A 104 -11.80 -6.28 7.78
N ALA A 105 -11.29 -7.40 8.32
CA ALA A 105 -11.15 -7.57 9.76
C ALA A 105 -10.11 -6.60 10.36
N TRP A 106 -8.98 -6.38 9.69
CA TRP A 106 -7.96 -5.41 10.10
C TRP A 106 -8.49 -3.97 10.11
N THR A 107 -9.15 -3.53 9.03
CA THR A 107 -9.64 -2.16 8.94
C THR A 107 -10.78 -1.89 9.92
N ALA A 108 -11.60 -2.90 10.23
CA ALA A 108 -12.62 -2.83 11.29
C ALA A 108 -12.03 -2.62 12.70
N GLU A 109 -10.75 -2.93 12.93
CA GLU A 109 -10.08 -2.66 14.22
C GLU A 109 -9.78 -1.15 14.41
N ALA A 110 -9.86 -0.32 13.36
CA ALA A 110 -9.65 1.13 13.38
C ALA A 110 -8.42 1.61 14.17
N ARG A 111 -7.35 0.81 14.17
CA ARG A 111 -6.16 1.01 15.00
C ARG A 111 -4.85 1.13 14.23
N ALA A 112 -4.91 1.31 12.91
CA ALA A 112 -3.72 1.63 12.13
C ALA A 112 -3.11 2.94 12.68
N ASP A 113 -1.79 2.96 12.85
CA ASP A 113 -1.09 4.17 13.28
C ASP A 113 -0.91 5.13 12.10
N THR A 114 -0.30 6.29 12.33
CA THR A 114 -0.13 7.31 11.26
C THR A 114 1.30 7.37 10.74
N LEU A 115 1.46 7.69 9.45
CA LEU A 115 2.77 7.99 8.89
C LEU A 115 3.36 9.28 9.47
N ALA A 116 4.68 9.30 9.64
CA ALA A 116 5.40 10.42 10.23
C ALA A 116 5.24 11.70 9.39
N GLY A 117 4.77 12.78 10.01
CA GLY A 117 4.56 14.08 9.36
C GLY A 117 3.18 14.29 8.74
N ALA A 118 2.40 13.22 8.52
CA ALA A 118 1.10 13.28 7.87
C ALA A 118 0.14 14.25 8.57
N ARG A 119 -0.11 14.01 9.86
CA ARG A 119 -1.04 14.82 10.65
C ARG A 119 -0.68 16.30 10.61
N ALA A 120 0.61 16.62 10.79
CA ALA A 120 1.12 17.99 10.81
C ALA A 120 0.86 18.71 9.48
N PHE A 121 1.17 18.08 8.34
CA PHE A 121 0.94 18.65 7.02
C PHE A 121 -0.55 18.89 6.74
N PHE A 122 -1.42 17.92 7.05
CA PHE A 122 -2.85 18.11 6.78
C PHE A 122 -3.50 19.17 7.68
N SER A 123 -3.13 19.29 8.97
CA SER A 123 -3.57 20.47 9.76
C SER A 123 -3.04 21.78 9.20
N TYR A 124 -1.83 21.77 8.62
CA TYR A 124 -1.30 22.96 7.98
C TYR A 124 -2.15 23.37 6.78
N ALA A 125 -2.52 22.42 5.90
CA ALA A 125 -3.43 22.67 4.79
C ALA A 125 -4.79 23.24 5.27
N GLU A 126 -5.40 22.63 6.28
CA GLU A 126 -6.64 23.12 6.90
C GLU A 126 -6.47 24.56 7.42
N SER A 127 -5.37 24.86 8.13
CA SER A 127 -5.09 26.21 8.64
C SER A 127 -4.91 27.27 7.56
N LYS A 128 -4.64 26.86 6.32
CA LYS A 128 -4.54 27.72 5.14
C LYS A 128 -5.84 27.80 4.35
N GLY A 129 -6.93 27.20 4.84
CA GLY A 129 -8.21 27.14 4.14
C GLY A 129 -8.20 26.18 2.94
N VAL A 130 -7.28 25.22 2.91
CA VAL A 130 -7.17 24.20 1.86
C VAL A 130 -7.82 22.92 2.35
N GLU A 131 -8.85 22.45 1.64
CA GLU A 131 -9.56 21.21 1.97
C GLU A 131 -8.71 19.98 1.63
N VAL A 132 -8.87 18.92 2.44
CA VAL A 132 -8.17 17.63 2.24
C VAL A 132 -9.20 16.57 1.89
N PHE A 133 -9.06 15.95 0.72
CA PHE A 133 -9.89 14.83 0.28
C PHE A 133 -9.12 13.52 0.36
N TYR A 134 -9.71 12.54 1.06
CA TYR A 134 -9.16 11.20 1.23
C TYR A 134 -9.76 10.27 0.18
N ILE A 135 -9.02 9.99 -0.90
CA ILE A 135 -9.47 9.11 -1.99
C ILE A 135 -8.75 7.76 -1.86
N THR A 136 -9.49 6.75 -1.40
CA THR A 136 -8.94 5.42 -1.04
C THR A 136 -9.61 4.29 -1.83
N ASN A 137 -8.90 3.18 -1.99
CA ASN A 137 -9.45 1.94 -2.55
C ASN A 137 -10.06 0.99 -1.51
N ARG A 138 -10.18 1.40 -0.24
CA ARG A 138 -11.07 0.74 0.73
C ARG A 138 -12.50 0.70 0.21
N ASP A 139 -13.23 -0.35 0.58
CA ASP A 139 -14.64 -0.54 0.23
C ASP A 139 -15.56 0.33 1.10
N GLU A 140 -16.72 0.69 0.56
CA GLU A 140 -17.72 1.50 1.26
C GLU A 140 -18.12 0.94 2.64
N LYS A 141 -18.14 -0.39 2.81
CA LYS A 141 -18.39 -1.05 4.10
C LYS A 141 -17.35 -0.72 5.18
N GLU A 142 -16.17 -0.24 4.80
CA GLU A 142 -15.06 0.14 5.68
C GLU A 142 -15.10 1.62 6.07
N ARG A 143 -16.07 2.41 5.56
CA ARG A 143 -16.19 3.86 5.81
C ARG A 143 -16.18 4.21 7.29
N ALA A 144 -17.05 3.59 8.08
CA ALA A 144 -17.20 3.91 9.49
C ALA A 144 -15.89 3.73 10.26
N ALA A 145 -15.23 2.58 10.10
CA ALA A 145 -13.96 2.29 10.76
C ALA A 145 -12.81 3.16 10.22
N THR A 146 -12.83 3.50 8.93
CA THR A 146 -11.84 4.42 8.34
C THR A 146 -11.96 5.83 8.93
N LEU A 147 -13.19 6.36 9.04
CA LEU A 147 -13.43 7.65 9.68
C LEU A 147 -13.08 7.63 11.17
N GLU A 148 -13.40 6.55 11.87
CA GLU A 148 -13.00 6.36 13.27
C GLU A 148 -11.46 6.45 13.41
N ASN A 149 -10.73 5.72 12.57
CA ASN A 149 -9.27 5.71 12.60
C ASN A 149 -8.69 7.10 12.28
N LEU A 150 -9.23 7.83 11.30
CA LEU A 150 -8.79 9.20 10.97
C LEU A 150 -9.10 10.19 12.10
N ARG A 151 -10.30 10.11 12.70
CA ARG A 151 -10.74 10.96 13.81
C ARG A 151 -9.93 10.73 15.08
N LYS A 152 -9.53 9.48 15.36
CA LYS A 152 -8.66 9.12 16.48
C LYS A 152 -7.38 9.96 16.51
N TYR A 153 -6.78 10.22 15.35
CA TYR A 153 -5.57 11.04 15.21
C TYR A 153 -5.88 12.50 14.83
N ARG A 154 -7.16 12.89 14.86
CA ARG A 154 -7.68 14.23 14.58
C ARG A 154 -7.32 14.73 13.19
N PHE A 155 -7.22 13.87 12.17
CA PHE A 155 -7.03 14.35 10.81
C PHE A 155 -8.18 15.30 10.41
N PRO A 156 -7.87 16.40 9.71
CA PRO A 156 -8.89 17.38 9.32
C PRO A 156 -9.84 16.74 8.31
N PHE A 157 -11.05 17.27 8.17
CA PHE A 157 -12.01 16.80 7.16
C PHE A 157 -12.28 15.29 7.23
N ALA A 158 -12.18 14.67 8.42
CA ALA A 158 -12.52 13.26 8.63
C ALA A 158 -14.05 13.08 8.71
N ASP A 159 -14.72 13.31 7.59
CA ASP A 159 -16.17 13.23 7.42
C ASP A 159 -16.56 12.61 6.06
N ASP A 160 -17.86 12.44 5.84
CA ASP A 160 -18.39 11.78 4.63
C ASP A 160 -18.24 12.61 3.34
N ALA A 161 -18.12 13.93 3.46
CA ALA A 161 -17.97 14.80 2.30
C ALA A 161 -16.55 14.72 1.70
N HIS A 162 -15.56 14.38 2.51
CA HIS A 162 -14.15 14.36 2.11
C HIS A 162 -13.55 12.95 2.03
N LEU A 163 -14.18 11.94 2.63
CA LEU A 163 -13.80 10.54 2.44
C LEU A 163 -14.51 9.93 1.23
N VAL A 164 -13.73 9.65 0.17
CA VAL A 164 -14.22 9.08 -1.09
C VAL A 164 -13.63 7.68 -1.29
N LEU A 165 -14.42 6.66 -0.95
CA LEU A 165 -14.05 5.25 -1.05
C LEU A 165 -14.16 4.72 -2.48
N ARG A 166 -13.82 3.44 -2.67
CA ARG A 166 -13.92 2.74 -3.95
C ARG A 166 -15.36 2.61 -4.42
N SER A 167 -15.64 2.96 -5.68
CA SER A 167 -16.97 2.90 -6.29
C SER A 167 -16.96 2.08 -7.59
N GLY A 168 -16.85 0.74 -7.48
CA GLY A 168 -16.91 -0.19 -8.63
C GLY A 168 -15.65 -0.26 -9.50
N GLU A 169 -14.74 0.70 -9.39
CA GLU A 169 -13.45 0.72 -10.08
C GLU A 169 -12.30 1.05 -9.12
N SER A 170 -11.12 0.47 -9.36
CA SER A 170 -9.91 0.80 -8.60
C SER A 170 -9.25 2.10 -9.04
N SER A 171 -9.52 2.58 -10.27
CA SER A 171 -9.03 3.88 -10.72
C SER A 171 -9.57 4.97 -9.81
N LYS A 172 -8.71 5.88 -9.37
CA LYS A 172 -9.10 7.04 -8.56
C LYS A 172 -9.47 8.25 -9.41
N GLU A 173 -9.37 8.14 -10.74
CA GLU A 173 -9.51 9.27 -11.65
C GLU A 173 -10.87 9.94 -11.60
N ASN A 174 -11.96 9.17 -11.69
CA ASN A 174 -13.31 9.76 -11.66
C ASN A 174 -13.60 10.40 -10.29
N ARG A 175 -13.01 9.87 -9.21
CA ARG A 175 -13.11 10.45 -7.86
C ARG A 175 -12.33 11.76 -7.76
N ARG A 176 -11.13 11.85 -8.36
CA ARG A 176 -10.37 13.11 -8.49
C ARG A 176 -11.13 14.13 -9.34
N LYS A 177 -11.72 13.73 -10.47
CA LYS A 177 -12.51 14.62 -11.34
C LYS A 177 -13.69 15.26 -10.61
N LYS A 178 -14.40 14.49 -9.77
CA LYS A 178 -15.49 15.04 -8.93
C LYS A 178 -14.99 16.13 -7.98
N VAL A 179 -13.81 15.97 -7.38
CA VAL A 179 -13.18 17.04 -6.58
C VAL A 179 -12.87 18.25 -7.47
N GLN A 180 -12.34 18.03 -8.68
CA GLN A 180 -11.99 19.10 -9.63
C GLN A 180 -13.18 19.91 -10.17
N GLU A 181 -14.41 19.40 -10.06
CA GLU A 181 -15.62 20.15 -10.40
C GLU A 181 -15.72 21.42 -9.54
N ARG A 182 -15.36 21.32 -8.24
CA ARG A 182 -15.49 22.40 -7.25
C ARG A 182 -14.17 23.00 -6.79
N PHE A 183 -13.07 22.25 -6.88
CA PHE A 183 -11.76 22.63 -6.37
C PHE A 183 -10.69 22.62 -7.46
N GLU A 184 -9.59 23.29 -7.21
CA GLU A 184 -8.35 23.09 -7.94
C GLU A 184 -7.40 22.22 -7.10
N ILE A 185 -7.09 21.01 -7.57
CA ILE A 185 -6.19 20.10 -6.85
C ILE A 185 -4.75 20.60 -6.99
N ALA A 186 -4.22 21.16 -5.90
CA ALA A 186 -2.85 21.64 -5.80
C ALA A 186 -1.85 20.48 -5.72
N LEU A 187 -2.14 19.48 -4.88
CA LEU A 187 -1.25 18.35 -4.62
C LEU A 187 -2.01 17.02 -4.59
N LEU A 188 -1.31 15.97 -5.01
CA LEU A 188 -1.71 14.58 -4.91
C LEU A 188 -0.65 13.82 -4.12
N LEU A 189 -1.06 13.17 -3.03
CA LEU A 189 -0.19 12.38 -2.16
C LEU A 189 -0.58 10.91 -2.24
N GLY A 190 0.41 10.02 -2.35
CA GLY A 190 0.19 8.59 -2.48
C GLY A 190 1.48 7.77 -2.43
N ASP A 191 1.38 6.49 -2.14
CA ASP A 191 2.47 5.52 -2.24
C ASP A 191 2.47 4.77 -3.57
N ASN A 192 1.36 4.80 -4.31
CA ASN A 192 1.18 4.12 -5.58
C ASN A 192 0.97 5.12 -6.73
N LEU A 193 1.54 4.86 -7.91
CA LEU A 193 1.45 5.82 -9.03
C LEU A 193 0.00 6.04 -9.52
N SER A 194 -0.90 5.08 -9.33
CA SER A 194 -2.33 5.21 -9.66
C SER A 194 -3.07 6.23 -8.76
N ASP A 195 -2.45 6.66 -7.65
CA ASP A 195 -2.96 7.75 -6.81
C ASP A 195 -2.86 9.11 -7.49
N PHE A 196 -1.94 9.25 -8.45
CA PHE A 196 -1.64 10.52 -9.11
C PHE A 196 -2.39 10.72 -10.42
N SER A 197 -2.47 9.69 -11.25
CA SER A 197 -3.02 9.84 -12.60
C SER A 197 -3.44 8.50 -13.22
N ALA A 198 -4.50 8.55 -14.02
CA ALA A 198 -4.97 7.39 -14.77
C ALA A 198 -3.94 6.84 -15.77
N VAL A 199 -2.91 7.60 -16.14
CA VAL A 199 -1.85 7.09 -17.04
C VAL A 199 -1.15 5.86 -16.46
N PHE A 200 -1.13 5.73 -15.13
CA PHE A 200 -0.52 4.62 -14.40
C PHE A 200 -1.48 3.45 -14.13
N ASP A 201 -2.78 3.63 -14.35
CA ASP A 201 -3.79 2.61 -14.10
C ASP A 201 -3.59 1.40 -15.01
N LYS A 202 -3.95 0.21 -14.56
CA LYS A 202 -3.91 -1.01 -15.37
C LYS A 202 -4.68 -0.82 -16.69
N VAL A 203 -4.08 -1.24 -17.78
CA VAL A 203 -4.75 -1.33 -19.08
C VAL A 203 -5.11 -2.80 -19.30
N LYS A 204 -6.38 -3.03 -19.66
CA LYS A 204 -6.88 -4.38 -19.90
C LYS A 204 -6.11 -5.00 -21.08
N ASP A 205 -5.68 -6.24 -20.90
CA ASP A 205 -4.99 -7.04 -21.93
C ASP A 205 -3.66 -6.45 -22.44
N ASP A 206 -3.02 -5.56 -21.67
CA ASP A 206 -1.69 -5.02 -21.98
C ASP A 206 -0.61 -6.11 -21.89
N PRO A 207 0.12 -6.42 -22.98
CA PRO A 207 1.16 -7.45 -22.97
C PRO A 207 2.45 -7.02 -22.26
N THR A 208 2.67 -5.72 -22.07
CA THR A 208 3.90 -5.12 -21.53
C THR A 208 3.59 -4.01 -20.50
N PRO A 209 2.86 -4.33 -19.42
CA PRO A 209 2.36 -3.30 -18.51
C PRO A 209 3.47 -2.64 -17.68
N GLU A 210 4.59 -3.33 -17.44
CA GLU A 210 5.76 -2.78 -16.75
C GLU A 210 6.43 -1.68 -17.60
N ASP A 211 6.72 -1.97 -18.88
CA ASP A 211 7.29 -1.00 -19.82
C ASP A 211 6.38 0.22 -20.00
N ARG A 212 5.06 0.00 -20.12
CA ARG A 212 4.10 1.10 -20.22
C ARG A 212 4.14 1.98 -18.97
N ARG A 213 4.17 1.35 -17.79
CA ARG A 213 4.25 2.06 -16.50
C ARG A 213 5.54 2.85 -16.38
N GLN A 214 6.67 2.32 -16.85
CA GLN A 214 7.94 3.06 -16.88
C GLN A 214 7.93 4.24 -17.85
N LYS A 215 7.42 4.06 -19.06
CA LYS A 215 7.29 5.18 -20.02
C LYS A 215 6.39 6.29 -19.47
N ALA A 216 5.31 5.93 -18.78
CA ALA A 216 4.45 6.88 -18.12
C ALA A 216 5.16 7.62 -16.97
N LEU A 217 6.03 6.93 -16.22
CA LEU A 217 6.86 7.54 -15.18
C LEU A 217 7.81 8.57 -15.81
N ASP A 218 8.56 8.18 -16.83
CA ASP A 218 9.54 9.04 -17.50
C ASP A 218 8.87 10.28 -18.09
N ALA A 219 7.72 10.11 -18.75
CA ALA A 219 6.93 11.22 -19.28
C ALA A 219 6.36 12.16 -18.19
N SER A 220 6.19 11.66 -16.96
CA SER A 220 5.65 12.41 -15.82
C SER A 220 6.72 12.88 -14.83
N ALA A 221 8.00 12.63 -15.11
CA ALA A 221 9.11 12.84 -14.17
C ALA A 221 9.11 14.25 -13.56
N GLY A 222 8.78 15.27 -14.35
CA GLY A 222 8.73 16.67 -13.92
C GLY A 222 7.63 17.02 -12.91
N LEU A 223 6.69 16.12 -12.63
CA LEU A 223 5.58 16.30 -11.69
C LEU A 223 5.90 15.80 -10.27
N PHE A 224 6.84 14.86 -10.13
CA PHE A 224 7.23 14.29 -8.85
C PHE A 224 8.02 15.30 -7.99
N GLY A 225 7.69 15.37 -6.70
CA GLY A 225 8.18 16.42 -5.80
C GLY A 225 7.62 17.81 -6.09
N LYS A 226 6.64 17.92 -7.01
CA LYS A 226 5.86 19.12 -7.30
C LYS A 226 4.38 18.83 -7.02
N LYS A 227 3.63 18.41 -8.05
CA LYS A 227 2.22 18.06 -7.92
C LYS A 227 2.02 16.67 -7.31
N PHE A 228 2.91 15.74 -7.62
CA PHE A 228 2.88 14.37 -7.09
C PHE A 228 3.89 14.24 -5.96
N ILE A 229 3.41 13.93 -4.76
CA ILE A 229 4.24 13.69 -3.58
C ILE A 229 4.14 12.21 -3.25
N VAL A 230 5.27 11.51 -3.36
CA VAL A 230 5.33 10.05 -3.21
C VAL A 230 5.77 9.68 -1.80
N LEU A 231 5.07 8.71 -1.21
CA LEU A 231 5.45 8.06 0.03
C LEU A 231 6.06 6.67 -0.29
N PRO A 232 7.04 6.20 0.50
CA PRO A 232 7.64 4.89 0.27
C PRO A 232 6.71 3.76 0.71
N ASN A 233 6.44 2.80 -0.18
CA ASN A 233 5.83 1.52 0.15
C ASN A 233 6.57 0.39 -0.58
N SER A 234 7.37 -0.37 0.16
CA SER A 234 8.08 -1.55 -0.34
C SER A 234 7.36 -2.86 -0.02
N ALA A 235 6.23 -2.80 0.69
CA ALA A 235 5.50 -3.97 1.13
C ALA A 235 4.57 -4.49 0.04
N TYR A 236 3.84 -3.64 -0.68
CA TYR A 236 2.91 -4.03 -1.73
C TYR A 236 2.61 -2.86 -2.68
N GLY A 237 1.84 -3.10 -3.74
CA GLY A 237 1.31 -2.05 -4.62
C GLY A 237 1.23 -2.49 -6.09
N ASP A 238 0.88 -1.56 -6.98
CA ASP A 238 0.82 -1.88 -8.41
C ASP A 238 2.20 -2.27 -8.96
N TRP A 239 3.30 -1.79 -8.35
CA TRP A 239 4.67 -2.18 -8.71
C TRP A 239 4.91 -3.69 -8.56
N GLU A 240 4.20 -4.35 -7.63
CA GLU A 240 4.26 -5.80 -7.47
C GLU A 240 3.36 -6.47 -8.51
N THR A 241 2.11 -6.01 -8.62
CA THR A 241 1.11 -6.68 -9.47
C THR A 241 1.37 -6.54 -10.96
N VAL A 242 2.09 -5.50 -11.37
CA VAL A 242 2.47 -5.28 -12.76
C VAL A 242 3.40 -6.39 -13.28
N LEU A 243 4.24 -6.98 -12.42
CA LEU A 243 5.17 -8.07 -12.76
C LEU A 243 4.43 -9.30 -13.27
N TYR A 244 3.30 -9.63 -12.64
CA TYR A 244 2.43 -10.74 -13.07
C TYR A 244 1.27 -10.29 -13.96
N ARG A 245 1.35 -9.09 -14.56
CA ARG A 245 0.34 -8.51 -15.46
C ARG A 245 -1.06 -8.44 -14.84
N TYR A 246 -1.11 -8.07 -13.56
CA TYR A 246 -2.34 -7.94 -12.77
C TYR A 246 -3.16 -9.25 -12.62
N ARG A 247 -2.55 -10.41 -12.88
CA ARG A 247 -3.14 -11.74 -12.63
C ARG A 247 -3.04 -12.09 -11.15
N ASN A 248 -3.83 -11.41 -10.32
CA ASN A 248 -3.76 -11.54 -8.86
C ASN A 248 -4.17 -12.93 -8.33
N THR A 249 -4.82 -13.75 -9.17
CA THR A 249 -5.27 -15.12 -8.87
C THR A 249 -4.20 -16.19 -9.02
N LEU A 250 -2.99 -15.84 -9.49
CA LEU A 250 -1.86 -16.78 -9.54
C LEU A 250 -1.52 -17.32 -8.15
N SER A 251 -1.03 -18.56 -8.10
CA SER A 251 -0.59 -19.20 -6.86
C SER A 251 0.65 -18.48 -6.28
N PRO A 252 0.93 -18.63 -4.98
CA PRO A 252 2.16 -18.12 -4.38
C PRO A 252 3.43 -18.59 -5.10
N GLU A 253 3.47 -19.85 -5.55
CA GLU A 253 4.60 -20.44 -6.28
C GLU A 253 4.77 -19.79 -7.66
N GLU A 254 3.68 -19.55 -8.38
CA GLU A 254 3.70 -18.89 -9.69
C GLU A 254 4.19 -17.44 -9.57
N LYS A 255 3.67 -16.69 -8.58
CA LYS A 255 4.13 -15.32 -8.30
C LYS A 255 5.61 -15.31 -7.94
N ASN A 256 6.05 -16.21 -7.05
CA ASN A 256 7.44 -16.31 -6.64
C ASN A 256 8.37 -16.61 -7.84
N LYS A 257 7.96 -17.50 -8.75
CA LYS A 257 8.72 -17.77 -9.97
C LYS A 257 8.89 -16.52 -10.83
N ILE A 258 7.80 -15.78 -11.09
CA ILE A 258 7.83 -14.55 -11.88
C ILE A 258 8.76 -13.51 -11.25
N ILE A 259 8.67 -13.31 -9.92
CA ILE A 259 9.53 -12.38 -9.19
C ILE A 259 11.01 -12.78 -9.33
N LEU A 260 11.35 -14.06 -9.13
CA LEU A 260 12.74 -14.52 -9.25
C LEU A 260 13.31 -14.40 -10.66
N GLU A 261 12.45 -14.47 -11.68
CA GLU A 261 12.82 -14.28 -13.09
C GLU A 261 12.98 -12.80 -13.46
N SER A 262 12.30 -11.87 -12.78
CA SER A 262 12.38 -10.43 -13.05
C SER A 262 13.58 -9.73 -12.39
N LEU A 263 14.21 -10.36 -11.39
CA LEU A 263 15.34 -9.78 -10.67
C LEU A 263 16.66 -9.92 -11.45
N LYS A 264 17.48 -8.86 -11.43
CA LYS A 264 18.87 -8.87 -11.91
C LYS A 264 19.74 -9.71 -10.97
N LYS A 265 20.62 -10.53 -11.52
CA LYS A 265 21.52 -11.45 -10.80
C LYS A 265 22.98 -11.06 -11.01
#